data_AF-A0A133UFP8-F1
#
_entry.id   AF-A0A133UFP8-F1
#
_cell.length_a   1.000
_cell.length_b   1.000
_cell.length_c   1.000
_cell.angle_alpha   90.00
_cell.angle_beta   90.00
_cell.angle_gamma   90.00
#
_symmetry.space_group_name_H-M   'P 1'
#
loop_
_entity.id
_entity.type
_entity.pdbx_description
1 polymer ?
#
loop_
_entity_poly.entity_id
_entity_poly.type
_entity_poly.pdbx_seq_one_letter_code
_entity_poly.pdbx_strand_id
1 'polypeptide(L)'
;MLKKKVIEKNIKMHQREAEDYKEEKTEIYNKKEQKRIESVLSNAIKKIKTENAKKKVLDVGCGTGNMLEKLNSRFEKKNAKTRLR
;
A
#
# COMPACT_ATOMS: atom_id res chain seq x y z
N MET A 1 -31.69 -2.85 -1.98
CA MET A 1 -31.36 -1.49 -1.49
C MET A 1 -30.74 -1.47 -0.08
N LEU A 2 -31.26 -2.21 0.91
CA LEU A 2 -30.77 -2.18 2.30
C LEU A 2 -29.30 -2.65 2.46
N LYS A 3 -28.92 -3.74 1.80
CA LYS A 3 -27.55 -4.30 1.84
C LYS A 3 -26.48 -3.31 1.38
N LYS A 4 -26.76 -2.50 0.36
CA LYS A 4 -25.82 -1.51 -0.18
C LYS A 4 -25.54 -0.40 0.83
N LYS A 5 -26.58 0.11 1.50
CA LYS A 5 -26.45 1.13 2.56
C LYS A 5 -25.66 0.63 3.77
N VAL A 6 -25.80 -0.65 4.14
CA VAL A 6 -25.02 -1.27 5.23
C VAL A 6 -23.54 -1.40 4.83
N ILE A 7 -23.27 -1.87 3.61
CA ILE A 7 -21.89 -1.96 3.09
C ILE A 7 -21.24 -0.58 3.07
N GLU A 8 -21.92 0.45 2.58
CA GLU A 8 -21.40 1.83 2.54
C GLU A 8 -21.10 2.37 3.94
N LYS A 9 -21.98 2.12 4.92
CA LYS A 9 -21.73 2.52 6.31
C LYS A 9 -20.54 1.79 6.93
N ASN A 10 -20.39 0.49 6.68
CA ASN A 10 -19.26 -0.29 7.17
C ASN A 10 -17.94 0.18 6.56
N ILE A 11 -17.94 0.49 5.25
CA ILE A 11 -16.78 1.08 4.59
C ILE A 11 -16.40 2.39 5.27
N LYS A 12 -17.37 3.28 5.48
CA LYS A 12 -17.12 4.59 6.10
C LYS A 12 -16.59 4.46 7.53
N MET A 13 -17.12 3.52 8.31
CA MET A 13 -16.66 3.24 9.67
C MET A 13 -15.20 2.77 9.68
N HIS A 14 -14.86 1.77 8.86
CA HIS A 14 -13.49 1.25 8.78
C HIS A 14 -12.49 2.25 8.19
N GLN A 15 -12.94 3.14 7.30
CA GLN A 15 -12.10 4.24 6.81
C GLN A 15 -11.70 5.18 7.95
N ARG A 16 -12.66 5.54 8.81
CA ARG A 16 -12.41 6.38 9.98
C ARG A 16 -11.49 5.68 10.99
N GLU A 17 -11.77 4.43 11.32
CA GLU A 17 -10.90 3.64 12.21
C GLU A 17 -9.47 3.53 11.68
N ALA A 18 -9.30 3.44 10.35
CA ALA A 18 -7.99 3.40 9.73
C ALA A 18 -7.26 4.75 9.79
N GLU A 19 -7.96 5.88 9.70
CA GLU A 19 -7.40 7.22 9.90
C GLU A 19 -6.94 7.39 11.35
N ASP A 20 -7.82 7.08 12.30
CA ASP A 20 -7.52 7.15 13.75
C ASP A 20 -6.31 6.25 14.09
N TYR A 21 -6.25 5.02 13.54
CA TYR A 21 -5.12 4.12 13.73
C TYR A 21 -3.79 4.69 13.19
N LYS A 22 -3.81 5.38 12.05
CA LYS A 22 -2.59 6.01 11.47
C LYS A 22 -2.06 7.11 12.38
N GLU A 23 -2.94 7.88 13.01
CA GLU A 23 -2.59 9.00 13.89
C GLU A 23 -2.11 8.51 15.27
N GLU A 24 -2.79 7.52 15.85
CA GLU A 24 -2.48 7.00 17.18
C GLU A 24 -1.22 6.10 17.18
N LYS A 25 -1.00 5.33 16.10
CA LYS A 25 0.09 4.35 16.02
C LYS A 25 1.40 4.94 15.54
N THR A 26 1.87 5.93 16.27
CA THR A 26 3.15 6.59 15.99
C THR A 26 4.33 5.61 16.00
N GLU A 27 4.24 4.48 16.69
CA GLU A 27 5.29 3.44 16.69
C GLU A 27 5.53 2.83 15.30
N ILE A 28 4.52 2.83 14.41
CA ILE A 28 4.61 2.31 13.05
C ILE A 28 4.60 3.44 12.02
N TYR A 29 3.79 4.49 12.22
CA TYR A 29 3.65 5.59 11.26
C TYR A 29 4.70 6.69 11.38
N ASN A 30 5.64 6.58 12.31
CA ASN A 30 6.75 7.52 12.37
C ASN A 30 7.66 7.45 11.13
N LYS A 31 8.31 8.58 10.85
CA LYS A 31 9.18 8.77 9.68
C LYS A 31 10.31 7.73 9.57
N LYS A 32 10.85 7.26 10.70
CA LYS A 32 11.96 6.30 10.71
C LYS A 32 11.49 4.93 10.22
N GLU A 33 10.38 4.43 10.76
CA GLU A 33 9.82 3.13 10.38
C GLU A 33 9.27 3.15 8.96
N GLN A 34 8.62 4.24 8.54
CA GLN A 34 8.13 4.38 7.17
C GLN A 34 9.29 4.33 6.15
N LYS A 35 10.42 4.98 6.45
CA LYS A 35 11.65 4.89 5.63
C LYS A 35 12.24 3.48 5.64
N ARG A 36 12.26 2.82 6.80
CA ARG A 36 12.77 1.44 6.94
C ARG A 36 11.96 0.49 6.06
N ILE A 37 10.63 0.54 6.14
CA ILE A 37 9.71 -0.26 5.31
C ILE A 37 9.99 -0.02 3.83
N GLU A 38 10.09 1.23 3.40
CA GLU A 38 10.38 1.57 2.00
C GLU A 38 11.71 0.99 1.50
N SER A 39 12.75 1.08 2.32
CA SER A 39 14.08 0.53 1.99
C SER A 39 14.03 -0.99 1.84
N VAL A 40 13.39 -1.68 2.80
CA VAL A 40 13.26 -3.14 2.79
C VAL A 40 12.45 -3.60 1.58
N LEU A 41 11.29 -3.00 1.33
CA LEU A 41 10.44 -3.33 0.18
C LEU A 41 11.18 -3.10 -1.14
N SER A 42 11.90 -1.97 -1.27
CA SER A 42 12.71 -1.67 -2.46
C SER A 42 13.75 -2.77 -2.72
N ASN A 43 14.46 -3.20 -1.69
CA ASN A 43 15.48 -4.24 -1.81
C ASN A 43 14.87 -5.61 -2.13
N ALA A 44 13.74 -5.96 -1.50
CA ALA A 44 13.03 -7.20 -1.78
C ALA A 44 12.55 -7.25 -3.24
N ILE A 45 11.90 -6.20 -3.73
CA ILE A 45 11.39 -6.11 -5.10
C ILE A 45 12.52 -6.24 -6.13
N LYS A 46 13.68 -5.65 -5.88
CA LYS A 46 14.85 -5.77 -6.77
C LYS A 46 15.35 -7.20 -6.91
N LYS A 47 15.22 -8.01 -5.85
CA LYS A 47 15.67 -9.41 -5.84
C LYS A 47 14.69 -10.38 -6.52
N ILE A 48 13.46 -9.97 -6.79
CA ILE A 48 12.48 -10.79 -7.51
C ILE A 48 12.93 -10.96 -8.97
N LYS A 49 13.32 -12.19 -9.33
CA LYS A 49 13.59 -12.66 -10.69
C LYS A 49 12.31 -13.26 -11.25
N THR A 50 11.86 -12.73 -12.38
CA THR A 50 10.68 -13.23 -13.11
C THR A 50 10.80 -12.78 -14.56
N GLU A 51 10.32 -13.60 -15.48
CA GLU A 51 10.24 -13.28 -16.90
C GLU A 51 9.12 -12.27 -17.20
N ASN A 52 8.20 -12.09 -16.26
CA ASN A 52 7.13 -11.11 -16.38
C ASN A 52 7.66 -9.68 -16.24
N ALA A 53 7.48 -8.87 -17.29
CA ALA A 53 7.87 -7.46 -17.31
C ALA A 53 7.19 -6.64 -16.19
N LYS A 54 5.98 -7.03 -15.77
CA LYS A 54 5.22 -6.40 -14.67
C LYS A 54 5.17 -7.33 -13.45
N LYS A 55 5.57 -6.81 -12.30
CA LYS A 55 5.41 -7.46 -11.01
C LYS A 55 4.01 -7.19 -10.49
N LYS A 56 3.30 -8.25 -10.08
CA LYS A 56 2.00 -8.18 -9.41
C LYS A 56 2.21 -8.44 -7.92
N VAL A 57 1.42 -7.79 -7.07
CA VAL A 57 1.47 -7.99 -5.62
C VAL A 57 0.06 -8.16 -5.08
N LEU A 58 -0.08 -9.05 -4.11
CA LEU A 58 -1.27 -9.26 -3.30
C LEU A 58 -0.86 -9.09 -1.83
N ASP A 59 -1.55 -8.21 -1.10
CA ASP A 59 -1.36 -7.97 0.33
C ASP A 59 -2.63 -8.41 1.07
N VAL A 60 -2.58 -9.61 1.66
CA VAL A 60 -3.73 -10.23 2.32
C VAL A 60 -3.81 -9.72 3.76
N GLY A 61 -4.96 -9.18 4.15
CA GLY A 61 -5.13 -8.60 5.49
C GLY A 61 -4.31 -7.30 5.66
N CYS A 62 -4.25 -6.47 4.62
CA CYS A 62 -3.39 -5.29 4.54
C CYS A 62 -3.70 -4.17 5.56
N GLY A 63 -4.72 -4.35 6.41
CA GLY A 63 -5.17 -3.36 7.38
C GLY A 63 -5.46 -2.02 6.71
N THR A 64 -4.78 -0.96 7.14
CA THR A 64 -4.94 0.38 6.55
C THR A 64 -4.32 0.53 5.16
N GLY A 65 -3.70 -0.51 4.59
CA GLY A 65 -3.06 -0.49 3.28
C GLY A 65 -1.69 0.20 3.22
N ASN A 66 -1.04 0.48 4.36
CA ASN A 66 0.23 1.22 4.39
C ASN A 66 1.34 0.61 3.50
N MET A 67 1.48 -0.72 3.50
CA MET A 67 2.47 -1.39 2.64
C MET A 67 2.04 -1.39 1.18
N LEU A 68 0.75 -1.63 0.92
CA LEU A 68 0.17 -1.64 -0.41
C LEU A 68 0.32 -0.28 -1.13
N GLU A 69 0.09 0.84 -0.44
CA GLU A 69 0.31 2.19 -0.96
C GLU A 69 1.77 2.41 -1.40
N LYS A 70 2.73 1.98 -0.56
CA LYS A 70 4.17 2.07 -0.86
C LYS A 70 4.60 1.19 -2.02
N LEU A 71 3.96 0.04 -2.17
CA LEU A 71 4.18 -0.86 -3.30
C LEU A 71 3.63 -0.27 -4.59
N ASN A 72 2.40 0.27 -4.57
CA ASN A 72 1.74 0.79 -5.76
C ASN A 72 2.49 2.00 -6.35
N SER A 73 2.88 2.97 -5.51
CA SER A 73 3.68 4.14 -5.94
C SER A 73 5.01 3.78 -6.61
N ARG A 74 5.55 2.57 -6.35
CA ARG A 74 6.79 2.07 -6.95
C ARG A 74 6.57 1.32 -8.27
N PHE A 75 5.42 0.69 -8.45
CA PHE A 75 5.06 0.08 -9.73
C PHE A 75 4.67 1.13 -10.77
N GLU A 76 4.05 2.23 -10.36
CA GLU A 76 3.68 3.32 -11.27
C GLU A 76 4.89 4.12 -11.78
N LYS A 77 5.88 4.41 -10.92
CA LYS A 77 7.08 5.20 -11.29
C LYS A 77 7.98 4.51 -12.33
N LYS A 78 7.90 3.19 -12.51
CA LYS A 78 8.62 2.48 -13.59
C LYS A 78 7.99 2.67 -14.97
N ASN A 79 6.68 2.91 -15.05
CA ASN A 79 6.00 3.10 -16.33
C ASN A 79 6.20 4.51 -16.91
N ALA A 80 6.44 5.52 -16.07
CA ALA A 80 6.71 6.89 -16.53
C ALA A 80 8.07 7.05 -17.24
N LYS A 81 9.10 6.29 -16.85
CA LYS A 81 10.43 6.33 -17.51
C LYS A 81 10.51 5.59 -18.85
N THR A 82 9.47 4.85 -19.22
CA THR A 82 9.45 4.04 -20.46
C THR A 82 8.69 4.72 -21.61
N ARG A 83 8.10 5.91 -21.38
CA ARG A 83 7.32 6.68 -22.38
C ARG A 83 8.06 7.87 -23.01
N LEU A 84 9.36 8.03 -22.74
CA LEU A 84 10.20 9.10 -23.30
C LEU A 84 11.39 8.53 -24.10
N ARG A 85 11.13 7.53 -24.94
CA ARG A 85 12.05 7.10 -26.00
C ARG A 85 11.30 6.98 -27.30
#